data_AF-A0A6I2UCR9-F1
#
_entry.id   AF-A0A6I2UCR9-F1
#
_cell.length_a   1.000
_cell.length_b   1.000
_cell.length_c   1.000
_cell.angle_alpha   90.00
_cell.angle_beta   90.00
_cell.angle_gamma   90.00
#
_symmetry.space_group_name_H-M   'P 1'
#
loop_
_entity.id
_entity.type
_entity.pdbx_description
1 polymer ?
#
loop_
_entity_poly.entity_id
_entity_poly.type
_entity_poly.pdbx_seq_one_letter_code
_entity_poly.pdbx_strand_id
1 'polypeptide(L)'
;MNGIKMNEFYDLISHGHEAEFEYGGNTYILQPEVNNSKTYLVIWDCTPNAKKCIIKQEIDIEIDGDIPQPIIKTFLSKKCFKGKSFLEIEQEITVTVIY
;
A
#
# COMPACT_ATOMS: atom_id res chain seq x y z
N MET A 1 -7.13 6.16 18.40
CA MET A 1 -6.08 6.42 17.40
C MET A 1 -6.78 7.00 16.20
N ASN A 2 -6.46 8.24 15.82
CA ASN A 2 -6.97 8.84 14.58
C ASN A 2 -6.09 8.30 13.45
N GLY A 3 -6.68 7.61 12.48
CA GLY A 3 -5.96 7.18 11.28
C GLY A 3 -5.33 8.39 10.57
N ILE A 4 -4.31 8.14 9.76
CA ILE A 4 -3.66 9.18 8.96
C ILE A 4 -4.58 9.68 7.84
N LYS A 5 -4.44 10.96 7.47
CA LYS A 5 -5.17 11.50 6.31
C LYS A 5 -4.61 10.92 5.01
N MET A 6 -5.43 10.91 3.97
CA MET A 6 -5.03 10.34 2.67
C MET A 6 -3.80 11.04 2.05
N ASN A 7 -3.66 12.36 2.23
CA ASN A 7 -2.46 13.08 1.78
C ASN A 7 -1.20 12.65 2.56
N GLU A 8 -1.32 12.45 3.88
CA GLU A 8 -0.22 11.95 4.71
C GLU A 8 0.15 10.52 4.32
N PHE A 9 -0.83 9.71 3.93
CA PHE A 9 -0.59 8.37 3.39
C PHE A 9 0.15 8.41 2.06
N TYR A 10 -0.24 9.28 1.12
CA TYR A 10 0.48 9.44 -0.14
C TYR A 10 1.93 9.83 0.09
N ASP A 11 2.18 10.79 0.97
CA ASP A 11 3.54 11.23 1.30
C ASP A 11 4.32 10.09 1.98
N LEU A 12 3.70 9.34 2.88
CA LEU A 12 4.33 8.21 3.56
C LEU A 12 4.78 7.13 2.57
N ILE A 13 3.90 6.71 1.66
CA ILE A 13 4.25 5.73 0.62
C ILE A 13 5.26 6.31 -0.36
N SER A 14 5.19 7.61 -0.67
CA SER A 14 6.15 8.31 -1.54
C SER A 14 7.59 8.18 -1.03
N HIS A 15 7.78 8.34 0.28
CA HIS A 15 9.09 8.18 0.94
C HIS A 15 9.48 6.71 1.20
N GLY A 16 8.68 5.76 0.72
CA GLY A 16 8.96 4.33 0.84
C GLY A 16 8.71 3.75 2.23
N HIS A 17 7.85 4.36 3.04
CA HIS A 17 7.43 3.79 4.32
C HIS A 17 6.32 2.75 4.14
N GLU A 18 6.12 1.95 5.19
CA GLU A 18 5.10 0.91 5.26
C GLU A 18 3.84 1.42 5.97
N ALA A 19 2.69 0.89 5.54
CA ALA A 19 1.41 1.22 6.13
C ALA A 19 0.55 -0.04 6.32
N GLU A 20 -0.05 -0.14 7.49
CA GLU A 20 -1.04 -1.17 7.83
C GLU A 20 -2.45 -0.62 7.71
N PHE A 21 -3.39 -1.45 7.26
CA PHE A 21 -4.80 -1.13 7.35
C PHE A 21 -5.64 -2.41 7.50
N GLU A 22 -6.75 -2.28 8.20
CA GLU A 22 -7.72 -3.37 8.34
C GLU A 22 -8.92 -3.14 7.44
N TYR A 23 -9.35 -4.19 6.73
CA TYR A 23 -10.56 -4.17 5.93
C TYR A 23 -11.27 -5.52 5.99
N GLY A 24 -12.56 -5.51 6.34
CA GLY A 24 -13.39 -6.72 6.34
C GLY A 24 -12.89 -7.84 7.27
N GLY A 25 -12.23 -7.49 8.38
CA GLY A 25 -11.66 -8.44 9.34
C GLY A 25 -10.28 -9.00 8.97
N ASN A 26 -9.69 -8.51 7.89
CA ASN A 26 -8.35 -8.89 7.44
C ASN A 26 -7.37 -7.71 7.62
N THR A 27 -6.15 -8.01 8.03
CA THR A 27 -5.05 -7.03 8.14
C THR A 27 -4.24 -7.03 6.85
N TYR A 28 -3.99 -5.85 6.31
CA TYR A 28 -3.21 -5.65 5.08
C TYR A 28 -2.01 -4.75 5.35
N ILE A 29 -0.90 -5.02 4.67
CA ILE A 29 0.31 -4.18 4.71
C ILE A 29 0.63 -3.73 3.29
N LEU A 30 0.70 -2.42 3.09
CA LEU A 30 1.26 -1.80 1.89
C LEU A 30 2.70 -1.42 2.19
N GLN A 31 3.63 -1.90 1.37
CA GLN A 31 5.05 -1.59 1.51
C GLN A 31 5.74 -1.56 0.14
N PRO A 32 6.79 -0.74 -0.03
CA PRO A 32 7.73 -0.95 -1.11
C PRO A 32 8.63 -2.16 -0.82
N GLU A 33 9.04 -2.88 -1.86
CA GLU A 33 10.00 -3.98 -1.78
C GLU A 33 11.07 -3.81 -2.84
N VAL A 34 12.33 -4.08 -2.47
CA VAL A 34 13.44 -4.14 -3.44
C VAL A 34 13.79 -5.60 -3.70
N ASN A 35 13.74 -6.01 -4.97
CA ASN A 35 14.09 -7.36 -5.39
C ASN A 35 14.86 -7.30 -6.72
N ASN A 36 16.03 -7.94 -6.78
CA ASN A 36 16.89 -8.00 -7.97
C ASN A 36 17.13 -6.62 -8.62
N SER A 37 17.46 -5.61 -7.80
CA SER A 37 17.70 -4.22 -8.23
C SER A 37 16.49 -3.50 -8.82
N LYS A 38 15.29 -4.04 -8.63
CA LYS A 38 14.02 -3.42 -9.02
C LYS A 38 13.19 -3.13 -7.78
N THR A 39 12.51 -2.00 -7.79
CA THR A 39 11.59 -1.64 -6.72
C THR A 39 10.17 -2.02 -7.12
N TYR A 40 9.40 -2.48 -6.15
CA TYR A 40 8.02 -2.89 -6.29
C TYR A 40 7.18 -2.20 -5.24
N LEU A 41 5.94 -1.85 -5.58
CA LEU A 41 4.91 -1.53 -4.60
C LEU A 41 4.03 -2.76 -4.40
N VAL A 42 3.85 -3.18 -3.15
CA VAL A 42 3.22 -4.46 -2.82
C VAL A 42 2.17 -4.27 -1.73
N ILE A 43 1.05 -4.98 -1.85
CA ILE A 43 0.09 -5.17 -0.76
C ILE A 43 0.05 -6.64 -0.38
N TRP A 44 0.26 -6.90 0.91
CA TRP A 44 0.16 -8.19 1.53
C TRP A 44 -1.13 -8.28 2.35
N ASP A 45 -1.85 -9.38 2.21
CA ASP A 45 -2.82 -9.83 3.20
C ASP A 45 -2.04 -10.57 4.29
N CYS A 46 -2.03 -10.02 5.50
CA CYS A 46 -1.33 -10.54 6.66
C CYS A 46 -2.28 -11.25 7.64
N THR A 47 -3.40 -11.79 7.15
CA THR A 47 -4.28 -12.60 7.99
C THR A 47 -3.53 -13.79 8.62
N PRO A 48 -3.95 -14.22 9.84
CA PRO A 48 -3.20 -15.16 10.68
C PRO A 48 -2.87 -16.52 10.05
N ASN A 49 -3.58 -16.89 8.97
CA ASN A 49 -3.48 -18.23 8.39
C ASN A 49 -2.48 -18.32 7.21
N ALA A 50 -2.14 -17.21 6.54
CA ALA A 50 -1.05 -17.14 5.56
C ALA A 50 -0.87 -15.72 5.02
N LYS A 51 0.39 -15.24 4.96
CA LYS A 51 0.70 -14.02 4.21
C LYS A 51 0.50 -14.25 2.72
N LYS A 52 -0.37 -13.48 2.08
CA LYS A 52 -0.65 -13.58 0.64
C LYS A 52 -0.38 -12.25 -0.06
N CYS A 53 0.42 -12.28 -1.12
CA CYS A 53 0.58 -11.10 -1.99
C CYS A 53 -0.73 -10.90 -2.77
N ILE A 54 -1.39 -9.77 -2.53
CA ILE A 54 -2.63 -9.39 -3.20
C ILE A 54 -2.33 -8.70 -4.52
N ILE A 55 -1.33 -7.83 -4.50
CA ILE A 55 -0.86 -7.12 -5.67
C ILE A 55 0.61 -6.76 -5.52
N LYS A 56 1.33 -6.88 -6.63
CA LYS A 56 2.71 -6.46 -6.78
C LYS A 56 2.83 -5.70 -8.10
N GLN A 57 3.39 -4.49 -8.05
CA GLN A 57 3.62 -3.68 -9.22
C GLN A 57 5.08 -3.21 -9.23
N GLU A 58 5.78 -3.47 -10.32
CA GLU A 58 7.10 -2.90 -10.55
C GLU A 58 6.98 -1.38 -10.71
N ILE A 59 7.89 -0.66 -10.05
CA ILE A 59 8.02 0.78 -10.20
C ILE A 59 9.42 1.06 -10.72
N ASP A 60 9.48 1.60 -11.93
CA ASP A 60 10.71 2.14 -12.50
C ASP A 60 10.97 3.50 -11.84
N ILE A 61 11.63 3.46 -10.69
CA ILE A 61 12.17 4.65 -10.03
C ILE A 61 13.68 4.67 -10.24
N GLU A 62 14.22 5.84 -10.59
CA GLU A 62 15.65 6.05 -10.53
C GLU A 62 16.10 5.88 -9.07
N ILE A 63 17.18 5.13 -8.90
CA ILE A 63 17.76 4.73 -7.62
C ILE A 63 17.93 6.00 -6.77
N ASP A 64 17.24 6.08 -5.62
CA ASP A 64 17.18 7.22 -4.67
C ASP A 64 16.07 8.28 -4.84
N GLY A 65 15.04 8.04 -5.67
CA GLY A 65 13.88 8.94 -5.79
C GLY A 65 12.64 8.52 -4.98
N ASP A 66 11.87 9.52 -4.53
CA ASP A 66 10.49 9.34 -4.04
C ASP A 66 9.61 8.65 -5.09
N ILE A 67 8.67 7.80 -4.65
CA ILE A 67 7.69 7.17 -5.54
C ILE A 67 6.70 8.24 -6.03
N PRO A 68 6.60 8.52 -7.34
CA PRO A 68 5.70 9.53 -7.85
C PRO A 68 4.24 9.27 -7.44
N GLN A 69 3.57 10.27 -6.87
CA GLN A 69 2.15 10.17 -6.48
C GLN A 69 1.22 9.62 -7.59
N PRO A 70 1.38 9.94 -8.89
CA PRO A 70 0.57 9.33 -9.95
C PRO A 70 0.68 7.80 -10.02
N ILE A 71 1.85 7.24 -9.73
CA ILE A 71 2.09 5.80 -9.67
C ILE A 71 1.35 5.20 -8.47
N ILE A 72 1.48 5.82 -7.29
CA ILE A 72 0.79 5.40 -6.07
C ILE A 72 -0.73 5.43 -6.29
N LYS A 73 -1.28 6.53 -6.82
CA LYS A 73 -2.70 6.66 -7.09
C LYS A 73 -3.21 5.60 -8.08
N THR A 74 -2.45 5.32 -9.14
CA THR A 74 -2.78 4.26 -10.10
C THR A 74 -2.79 2.89 -9.43
N PHE A 75 -1.80 2.60 -8.58
CA PHE A 75 -1.71 1.37 -7.83
C PHE A 75 -2.91 1.19 -6.87
N LEU A 76 -3.25 2.22 -6.10
CA LEU A 76 -4.37 2.21 -5.15
C LEU A 76 -5.74 2.15 -5.82
N SER A 77 -5.83 2.56 -7.10
CA SER A 77 -7.06 2.47 -7.91
C SER A 77 -7.32 1.04 -8.43
N LYS A 78 -6.38 0.10 -8.26
CA LYS A 78 -6.57 -1.28 -8.70
C LYS A 78 -7.54 -2.01 -7.78
N LYS A 79 -8.48 -2.75 -8.39
CA LYS A 79 -9.55 -3.46 -7.71
C LYS A 79 -9.07 -4.79 -7.17
N CYS A 80 -8.57 -4.77 -5.93
CA CYS A 80 -7.94 -5.92 -5.29
C CYS A 80 -8.71 -6.46 -4.06
N PHE A 81 -9.74 -5.74 -3.61
CA PHE A 81 -10.49 -6.04 -2.38
C PHE A 81 -11.93 -6.41 -2.73
N LYS A 82 -12.17 -7.66 -3.15
CA LYS A 82 -13.50 -8.17 -3.56
C LYS A 82 -14.17 -7.29 -4.63
N GLY A 83 -13.39 -6.80 -5.60
CA GLY A 83 -13.88 -5.93 -6.68
C GLY A 83 -13.84 -4.42 -6.38
N LYS A 84 -13.46 -4.03 -5.16
CA LYS A 84 -13.17 -2.64 -4.79
C LYS A 84 -11.66 -2.38 -4.79
N SER A 85 -11.29 -1.12 -5.05
CA SER A 85 -9.96 -0.57 -4.92
C SER A 85 -9.71 0.01 -3.52
N PHE A 86 -8.45 0.34 -3.20
CA PHE A 86 -8.13 0.99 -1.92
C PHE A 86 -8.87 2.32 -1.78
N LEU A 87 -8.90 3.13 -2.85
CA LEU A 87 -9.59 4.43 -2.85
C LEU A 87 -11.11 4.29 -2.66
N GLU A 88 -11.71 3.18 -3.10
CA GLU A 88 -13.14 2.90 -2.88
C GLU A 88 -13.44 2.47 -1.44
N ILE A 89 -12.44 1.96 -0.69
CA ILE A 89 -12.60 1.51 0.70
C ILE A 89 -11.95 2.44 1.71
N GLU A 90 -11.33 3.55 1.28
CA GLU A 90 -10.53 4.43 2.15
C GLU A 90 -11.33 4.99 3.34
N GLN A 91 -12.64 5.18 3.17
CA GLN A 91 -13.54 5.64 4.22
C GLN A 91 -13.98 4.54 5.19
N GLU A 92 -13.80 3.28 4.80
CA GLU A 92 -14.17 2.09 5.57
C GLU A 92 -12.99 1.51 6.37
N ILE A 93 -11.77 2.01 6.13
CA ILE A 93 -10.54 1.51 6.73
C ILE A 93 -9.89 2.57 7.63
N THR A 94 -9.08 2.12 8.59
CA THR A 94 -8.17 2.98 9.34
C THR A 94 -6.75 2.57 9.00
N VAL A 95 -5.96 3.52 8.51
CA VAL A 95 -4.56 3.28 8.18
C VAL A 95 -3.68 3.66 9.38
N THR A 96 -2.78 2.76 9.75
CA THR A 96 -1.79 2.94 10.81
C THR A 96 -0.39 2.85 10.21
N VAL A 97 0.49 3.75 10.62
CA VAL A 97 1.91 3.72 10.22
C VAL A 97 2.61 2.63 10.99
N ILE A 98 3.36 1.77 10.31
CA ILE A 98 4.28 0.83 10.95
C ILE A 98 5.68 1.48 10.88
N TYR A 99 6.29 1.68 12.06
CA TYR A 99 7.65 2.20 12.21
C TYR A 99 8.66 1.06 12.35
#